data_AF-A0A7I8KNW7-F1
#
_entry.id   AF-A0A7I8KNW7-F1
#
_cell.length_a   1.000
_cell.length_b   1.000
_cell.length_c   1.000
_cell.angle_alpha   90.00
_cell.angle_beta   90.00
_cell.angle_gamma   90.00
#
_symmetry.space_group_name_H-M   'P 1'
#
loop_
_entity.id
_entity.type
_entity.pdbx_description
1 polymer ?
#
loop_
_entity_poly.entity_id
_entity_poly.type
_entity_poly.pdbx_seq_one_letter_code
_entity_poly.pdbx_strand_id
1 'polypeptide(L)'
;MALSLHLVASKTPAGSGGGSRLLLPQLRRGGITLSSVISLRRRPFWISASSSSDRDSTAVLASLGYSSDNGISGMIDVDAVTEAELKENGFRSTRRTKLVCTIGPATCGLEQLEALASGGMNVARVNMCHGDRGWHREVIRRVRKLNEEKGYAVAVMMDTEGSEIHMGDLPSSSARAEDGDIWTFSVRNFNSPPPDHTISVNYDGFAEDVKVGDELLVDGGMVRFEVIAKIGPDVRCRCTDPGLLLPRANLTFLRDGCLVQERNAMLPTISSKDWLDIDFGIAEGVDFIAISFVKTAEVINHLKSYIAARSHGSDISVIAKIESVDSLKNLEDIIRASDGAMVARGDLGAQIPLEEVPMAQRKIVKLCRKLNRPVIVASQLLESMIEYPTPTRAEVADVSEAVRQRADALMLSGESAMGQHPEKALSVLRNVSLRIEKWWREESKHDAVELPGIASSFSGGVSEEICNSAAKMANNLGADALFVYTKMGHMGSLLSRCRPDCPIFAFTPSVAARRRLNLQWGLIPFRLAYSDDMESNLRRTFSLLRARGMIHSGDLVIAVSDMLQSVQVITVPPEN
;
A
#
# COMPACT_ATOMS: atom_id res chain seq x y z
N MET A 1 -31.51 49.61 -26.25
CA MET A 1 -31.97 48.75 -27.36
C MET A 1 -32.17 47.35 -26.77
N ALA A 2 -33.31 47.07 -26.13
CA ALA A 2 -34.53 46.45 -26.71
C ALA A 2 -34.20 45.06 -27.32
N LEU A 3 -34.72 43.90 -26.89
CA LEU A 3 -35.90 43.47 -26.10
C LEU A 3 -35.47 42.25 -25.21
N SER A 4 -35.83 42.05 -23.92
CA SER A 4 -37.14 41.72 -23.26
C SER A 4 -37.76 40.41 -23.77
N LEU A 5 -38.24 39.39 -23.00
CA LEU A 5 -38.83 39.20 -21.65
C LEU A 5 -38.85 37.66 -21.34
N HIS A 6 -38.55 37.14 -20.13
CA HIS A 6 -39.47 36.78 -18.99
C HIS A 6 -40.54 35.69 -19.30
N LEU A 7 -41.02 34.79 -18.43
CA LEU A 7 -40.85 34.39 -17.02
C LEU A 7 -41.64 33.04 -16.86
N VAL A 8 -41.14 32.03 -16.13
CA VAL A 8 -41.67 31.49 -14.84
C VAL A 8 -42.69 30.33 -14.83
N ALA A 9 -42.47 29.54 -13.78
CA ALA A 9 -42.98 28.26 -13.30
C ALA A 9 -44.42 28.17 -12.76
N SER A 10 -44.88 26.94 -12.52
CA SER A 10 -45.61 26.44 -11.32
C SER A 10 -45.82 24.91 -11.50
N LYS A 11 -45.46 23.97 -10.61
CA LYS A 11 -45.86 23.58 -9.22
C LYS A 11 -47.33 23.08 -9.02
N THR A 12 -47.44 21.74 -8.90
CA THR A 12 -48.29 20.90 -7.97
C THR A 12 -49.83 20.88 -8.10
N PRO A 13 -50.63 19.97 -7.46
CA PRO A 13 -50.38 18.65 -6.78
C PRO A 13 -51.45 17.52 -7.04
N ALA A 14 -51.22 16.33 -6.45
CA ALA A 14 -52.12 15.31 -5.83
C ALA A 14 -53.32 14.64 -6.58
N GLY A 15 -53.48 13.31 -6.39
CA GLY A 15 -54.80 12.63 -6.46
C GLY A 15 -54.85 11.14 -6.85
N SER A 16 -54.94 10.26 -5.85
CA SER A 16 -55.72 8.98 -5.74
C SER A 16 -55.97 8.01 -6.93
N GLY A 17 -55.71 6.72 -6.68
CA GLY A 17 -56.76 5.67 -6.76
C GLY A 17 -56.73 4.66 -7.93
N GLY A 18 -56.71 3.36 -7.59
CA GLY A 18 -57.56 2.35 -8.23
C GLY A 18 -56.98 1.46 -9.34
N GLY A 19 -56.64 0.22 -8.98
CA GLY A 19 -57.27 -1.00 -9.51
C GLY A 19 -57.16 -1.40 -11.00
N SER A 20 -56.64 -2.62 -11.19
CA SER A 20 -57.20 -3.67 -12.07
C SER A 20 -56.78 -3.75 -13.55
N ARG A 21 -55.96 -4.80 -13.80
CA ARG A 21 -56.12 -5.89 -14.78
C ARG A 21 -56.43 -5.61 -16.26
N LEU A 22 -55.67 -6.35 -17.08
CA LEU A 22 -56.04 -7.05 -18.32
C LEU A 22 -56.18 -6.21 -19.59
N LEU A 23 -55.26 -6.39 -20.55
CA LEU A 23 -55.48 -7.20 -21.76
C LEU A 23 -54.27 -7.11 -22.72
N LEU A 24 -53.83 -8.29 -23.16
CA LEU A 24 -53.02 -8.51 -24.36
C LEU A 24 -53.72 -7.93 -25.61
N PRO A 25 -52.97 -7.77 -26.71
CA PRO A 25 -53.14 -8.77 -27.76
C PRO A 25 -51.82 -9.34 -28.27
N GLN A 26 -51.85 -10.67 -28.44
CA GLN A 26 -50.96 -11.40 -29.31
C GLN A 26 -51.19 -10.99 -30.78
N LEU A 27 -50.10 -10.85 -31.53
CA LEU A 27 -50.06 -11.25 -32.93
C LEU A 27 -48.82 -12.13 -33.16
N ARG A 28 -49.13 -13.42 -33.32
CA ARG A 28 -48.42 -14.48 -34.06
C ARG A 28 -47.98 -13.95 -35.45
N ARG A 29 -47.00 -14.49 -36.20
CA ARG A 29 -46.24 -15.76 -36.19
C ARG A 29 -45.16 -15.66 -37.28
N GLY A 30 -44.09 -16.45 -37.11
CA GLY A 30 -43.29 -17.02 -38.20
C GLY A 30 -41.93 -16.35 -38.37
N GLY A 31 -40.78 -17.02 -38.23
CA GLY A 31 -40.52 -18.42 -37.91
C GLY A 31 -39.05 -18.74 -38.18
N ILE A 32 -38.53 -19.74 -37.43
CA ILE A 32 -37.50 -20.73 -37.84
C ILE A 32 -36.05 -20.21 -37.89
N THR A 33 -34.99 -20.82 -37.31
CA THR A 33 -34.73 -21.88 -36.30
C THR A 33 -33.21 -21.99 -36.12
N LEU A 34 -32.77 -22.50 -34.94
CA LEU A 34 -31.58 -23.36 -34.67
C LEU A 34 -30.19 -22.69 -34.83
N SER A 35 -29.23 -22.84 -33.91
CA SER A 35 -28.77 -24.05 -33.19
C SER A 35 -28.04 -23.67 -31.89
N SER A 36 -28.52 -24.07 -30.71
CA SER A 36 -28.04 -25.23 -29.91
C SER A 36 -26.53 -25.34 -29.69
N VAL A 37 -26.11 -24.93 -28.48
CA VAL A 37 -24.82 -25.15 -27.82
C VAL A 37 -24.73 -26.61 -27.38
N ILE A 38 -23.68 -27.33 -27.83
CA ILE A 38 -23.30 -28.63 -27.29
C ILE A 38 -22.06 -28.45 -26.41
N SER A 39 -22.27 -28.73 -25.13
CA SER A 39 -21.25 -28.89 -24.09
C SER A 39 -20.54 -30.24 -24.27
N LEU A 40 -19.22 -30.22 -24.50
CA LEU A 40 -18.37 -31.40 -24.50
C LEU A 40 -17.50 -31.40 -23.24
N ARG A 41 -18.01 -32.06 -22.18
CA ARG A 41 -17.24 -32.51 -21.03
C ARG A 41 -16.28 -33.62 -21.47
N ARG A 42 -14.97 -33.44 -21.31
CA ARG A 42 -13.97 -34.52 -21.38
C ARG A 42 -13.86 -35.20 -20.01
N ARG A 43 -14.13 -36.51 -19.97
CA ARG A 43 -13.71 -37.42 -18.88
C ARG A 43 -12.40 -38.09 -19.29
N PRO A 44 -11.43 -38.31 -18.39
CA PRO A 44 -10.31 -39.21 -18.66
C PRO A 44 -10.68 -40.66 -18.31
N PHE A 45 -10.31 -41.56 -19.22
CA PHE A 45 -10.34 -43.02 -19.04
C PHE A 45 -9.12 -43.45 -18.22
N TRP A 46 -9.33 -44.35 -17.27
CA TRP A 46 -8.28 -45.05 -16.53
C TRP A 46 -7.84 -46.28 -17.34
N ILE A 47 -6.53 -46.46 -17.51
CA ILE A 47 -5.94 -47.76 -17.89
C ILE A 47 -4.92 -48.11 -16.81
N SER A 48 -5.15 -49.27 -16.19
CA SER A 48 -4.28 -49.92 -15.22
C SER A 48 -3.12 -50.62 -15.92
N ALA A 49 -1.90 -50.44 -15.41
CA ALA A 49 -0.83 -51.41 -15.55
C ALA A 49 -0.06 -51.49 -14.23
N SER A 50 0.06 -52.71 -13.73
CA SER A 50 0.64 -53.10 -12.44
C SER A 50 1.95 -53.87 -12.65
N SER A 51 2.98 -53.53 -11.87
CA SER A 51 4.05 -54.41 -11.33
C SER A 51 5.08 -53.51 -10.61
N SER A 52 5.19 -53.47 -9.28
CA SER A 52 6.08 -54.28 -8.39
C SER A 52 7.54 -54.32 -8.88
N SER A 53 8.64 -54.08 -8.14
CA SER A 53 9.06 -53.97 -6.72
C SER A 53 10.43 -53.21 -6.77
N ASP A 54 10.97 -52.48 -5.79
CA ASP A 54 11.59 -52.82 -4.50
C ASP A 54 12.12 -51.48 -3.90
N ARG A 55 11.77 -51.07 -2.68
CA ARG A 55 12.51 -51.20 -1.40
C ARG A 55 13.99 -50.78 -1.37
N ASP A 56 14.21 -49.85 -0.43
CA ASP A 56 15.39 -49.57 0.40
C ASP A 56 16.68 -49.02 -0.23
N SER A 57 16.98 -47.76 0.10
CA SER A 57 18.31 -47.34 0.59
C SER A 57 18.23 -45.95 1.25
N THR A 58 18.15 -45.94 2.57
CA THR A 58 18.46 -44.81 3.43
C THR A 58 19.97 -44.55 3.50
N ALA A 59 20.31 -43.25 3.54
CA ALA A 59 21.47 -42.65 4.20
C ALA A 59 22.89 -42.99 3.69
N VAL A 60 23.45 -42.08 2.88
CA VAL A 60 24.84 -41.62 3.05
C VAL A 60 24.90 -40.11 2.71
N LEU A 61 24.88 -39.28 3.74
CA LEU A 61 25.28 -37.87 3.69
C LEU A 61 26.55 -37.75 4.53
N ALA A 62 27.70 -37.54 3.88
CA ALA A 62 28.78 -36.67 4.37
C ALA A 62 30.02 -36.78 3.47
N SER A 63 30.66 -35.63 3.28
CA SER A 63 31.98 -35.40 2.68
C SER A 63 32.04 -35.41 1.14
N LEU A 64 32.16 -34.21 0.55
CA LEU A 64 33.33 -33.83 -0.23
C LEU A 64 33.26 -32.33 -0.63
N GLY A 65 34.21 -31.58 -0.05
CA GLY A 65 34.98 -30.49 -0.65
C GLY A 65 34.30 -29.49 -1.59
N TYR A 66 34.15 -28.27 -1.09
CA TYR A 66 34.07 -27.04 -1.88
C TYR A 66 35.24 -26.96 -2.88
N SER A 67 34.91 -26.73 -4.15
CA SER A 67 35.82 -26.15 -5.14
C SER A 67 35.02 -25.19 -6.02
N SER A 68 35.57 -23.99 -6.14
CA SER A 68 35.02 -22.76 -6.71
C SER A 68 34.83 -22.80 -8.24
N ASP A 69 33.93 -21.94 -8.71
CA ASP A 69 33.67 -21.53 -10.10
C ASP A 69 32.96 -22.52 -11.04
N ASN A 70 31.61 -22.59 -10.91
CA ASN A 70 30.67 -22.62 -12.06
C ASN A 70 29.15 -22.66 -11.70
N GLY A 71 28.72 -22.33 -10.47
CA GLY A 71 27.37 -22.68 -9.97
C GLY A 71 26.27 -21.61 -9.97
N ILE A 72 26.52 -20.35 -10.35
CA ILE A 72 25.57 -19.25 -10.09
C ILE A 72 24.51 -19.07 -11.23
N SER A 73 24.68 -19.74 -12.37
CA SER A 73 23.89 -19.48 -13.58
C SER A 73 22.51 -20.19 -13.64
N GLY A 74 22.08 -20.90 -12.58
CA GLY A 74 20.88 -21.78 -12.65
C GLY A 74 19.64 -21.37 -11.85
N MET A 75 19.73 -20.44 -10.89
CA MET A 75 18.66 -20.25 -9.90
C MET A 75 17.65 -19.16 -10.32
N ILE A 76 16.37 -19.47 -10.13
CA ILE A 76 15.27 -18.50 -10.09
C ILE A 76 14.81 -18.38 -8.64
N ASP A 77 14.74 -17.18 -8.09
CA ASP A 77 14.25 -16.98 -6.73
C ASP A 77 12.88 -16.34 -6.78
N VAL A 78 11.91 -16.95 -6.12
CA VAL A 78 10.56 -16.40 -5.94
C VAL A 78 10.21 -16.49 -4.47
N ASP A 79 9.34 -15.59 -4.03
CA ASP A 79 8.81 -15.63 -2.67
C ASP A 79 8.12 -16.98 -2.39
N ALA A 80 8.48 -17.64 -1.28
CA ALA A 80 8.05 -18.99 -0.95
C ALA A 80 6.53 -19.12 -0.80
N VAL A 81 5.87 -18.09 -0.23
CA VAL A 81 4.40 -18.06 -0.11
C VAL A 81 3.77 -17.98 -1.49
N THR A 82 4.31 -17.12 -2.35
CA THR A 82 3.77 -16.94 -3.69
C THR A 82 3.95 -18.20 -4.54
N GLU A 83 5.07 -18.92 -4.39
CA GLU A 83 5.27 -20.21 -5.02
C GLU A 83 4.23 -21.24 -4.56
N ALA A 84 3.97 -21.32 -3.25
CA ALA A 84 2.94 -22.20 -2.70
C ALA A 84 1.53 -21.83 -3.20
N GLU A 85 1.17 -20.54 -3.18
CA GLU A 85 -0.13 -20.05 -3.65
C GLU A 85 -0.37 -20.36 -5.13
N LEU A 86 0.66 -20.20 -5.98
CA LEU A 86 0.57 -20.50 -7.41
C LEU A 86 0.43 -22.00 -7.69
N LYS A 87 1.16 -22.85 -6.95
CA LYS A 87 1.05 -24.32 -7.07
C LYS A 87 -0.32 -24.83 -6.66
N GLU A 88 -0.85 -24.34 -5.54
CA GLU A 88 -2.11 -24.81 -4.98
C GLU A 88 -3.32 -24.27 -5.73
N ASN A 89 -3.31 -22.97 -6.05
CA ASN A 89 -4.53 -22.26 -6.46
C ASN A 89 -4.50 -21.75 -7.92
N GLY A 90 -3.35 -21.85 -8.60
CA GLY A 90 -3.15 -21.33 -9.96
C GLY A 90 -3.14 -19.79 -10.06
N PHE A 91 -2.88 -19.25 -11.26
CA PHE A 91 -2.69 -17.82 -11.50
C PHE A 91 -3.87 -16.92 -11.10
N ARG A 92 -5.09 -17.44 -11.26
CA ARG A 92 -6.35 -16.71 -11.06
C ARG A 92 -6.77 -16.62 -9.59
N SER A 93 -6.03 -17.24 -8.68
CA SER A 93 -6.34 -17.23 -7.24
C SER A 93 -5.27 -16.55 -6.40
N THR A 94 -4.16 -16.10 -7.00
CA THR A 94 -3.14 -15.34 -6.30
C THR A 94 -3.64 -13.93 -5.99
N ARG A 95 -3.31 -13.41 -4.80
CA ARG A 95 -3.65 -12.06 -4.37
C ARG A 95 -2.88 -11.01 -5.19
N ARG A 96 -3.51 -9.87 -5.49
CA ARG A 96 -2.87 -8.75 -6.20
C ARG A 96 -2.54 -7.58 -5.28
N THR A 97 -3.46 -7.16 -4.41
CA THR A 97 -3.26 -6.11 -3.41
C THR A 97 -2.25 -6.56 -2.37
N LYS A 98 -1.24 -5.73 -2.09
CA LYS A 98 -0.12 -5.98 -1.19
C LYS A 98 -0.48 -5.72 0.27
N LEU A 99 0.29 -6.31 1.19
CA LEU A 99 0.06 -6.20 2.63
C LEU A 99 1.30 -5.64 3.31
N VAL A 100 1.12 -4.54 4.04
CA VAL A 100 2.14 -3.89 4.86
C VAL A 100 1.80 -4.18 6.32
N CYS A 101 2.76 -4.66 7.11
CA CYS A 101 2.57 -4.84 8.55
C CYS A 101 3.58 -3.98 9.29
N THR A 102 3.10 -3.21 10.27
CA THR A 102 3.98 -2.53 11.22
C THR A 102 4.53 -3.55 12.21
N ILE A 103 5.85 -3.58 12.35
CA ILE A 103 6.53 -4.47 13.29
C ILE A 103 6.65 -3.76 14.63
N GLY A 104 6.24 -4.45 15.68
CA GLY A 104 6.30 -3.96 17.05
C GLY A 104 6.60 -5.08 18.05
N PRO A 105 6.43 -4.83 19.35
CA PRO A 105 6.72 -5.81 20.39
C PRO A 105 6.01 -7.17 20.21
N ALA A 106 4.80 -7.17 19.64
CA ALA A 106 4.04 -8.40 19.41
C ALA A 106 4.60 -9.24 18.24
N THR A 107 5.40 -8.64 17.36
CA THR A 107 5.77 -9.24 16.06
C THR A 107 7.25 -9.15 15.70
N CYS A 108 8.10 -8.66 16.59
CA CYS A 108 9.53 -8.47 16.29
C CYS A 108 10.40 -9.73 16.41
N GLY A 109 9.89 -10.83 16.98
CA GLY A 109 10.63 -12.10 17.11
C GLY A 109 10.71 -12.85 15.76
N LEU A 110 11.70 -13.75 15.63
CA LEU A 110 11.92 -14.50 14.38
C LEU A 110 10.70 -15.34 13.97
N GLU A 111 10.09 -16.04 14.93
CA GLU A 111 8.91 -16.89 14.68
C GLU A 111 7.71 -16.05 14.26
N GLN A 112 7.47 -14.91 14.92
CA GLN A 112 6.36 -14.02 14.61
C GLN A 112 6.56 -13.33 13.25
N LEU A 113 7.79 -12.92 12.93
CA LEU A 113 8.11 -12.38 11.59
C LEU A 113 7.91 -13.43 10.50
N GLU A 114 8.33 -14.68 10.74
CA GLU A 114 8.08 -15.79 9.81
C GLU A 114 6.58 -16.08 9.67
N ALA A 115 5.80 -16.01 10.75
CA ALA A 115 4.35 -16.15 10.71
C ALA A 115 3.67 -15.04 9.88
N LEU A 116 4.11 -13.79 10.02
CA LEU A 116 3.63 -12.69 9.18
C LEU A 116 4.05 -12.86 7.70
N ALA A 117 5.30 -13.22 7.45
CA ALA A 117 5.79 -13.45 6.09
C ALA A 117 5.02 -14.59 5.40
N SER A 118 4.89 -15.74 6.07
CA SER A 118 4.10 -16.88 5.58
C SER A 118 2.62 -16.56 5.43
N GLY A 119 2.06 -15.69 6.28
CA GLY A 119 0.72 -15.13 6.15
C GLY A 119 0.51 -14.18 4.96
N GLY A 120 1.60 -13.80 4.27
CA GLY A 120 1.56 -13.00 3.04
C GLY A 120 1.97 -11.53 3.22
N MET A 121 2.65 -11.17 4.31
CA MET A 121 3.25 -9.83 4.46
C MET A 121 4.24 -9.55 3.31
N ASN A 122 4.05 -8.43 2.62
CA ASN A 122 4.94 -7.99 1.55
C ASN A 122 5.97 -6.95 2.02
N VAL A 123 5.58 -6.10 2.97
CA VAL A 123 6.42 -5.03 3.50
C VAL A 123 6.34 -5.01 5.03
N ALA A 124 7.49 -5.04 5.68
CA ALA A 124 7.64 -4.79 7.11
C ALA A 124 7.91 -3.30 7.33
N ARG A 125 6.97 -2.61 7.99
CA ARG A 125 7.09 -1.20 8.38
C ARG A 125 7.74 -1.10 9.77
N VAL A 126 8.77 -0.26 9.90
CA VAL A 126 9.35 0.14 11.19
C VAL A 126 8.97 1.61 11.45
N ASN A 127 8.29 1.87 12.56
CA ASN A 127 7.79 3.19 12.92
C ASN A 127 8.79 3.91 13.84
N MET A 128 9.39 5.00 13.38
CA MET A 128 10.45 5.73 14.11
C MET A 128 9.92 6.66 15.22
N CYS A 129 8.60 6.79 15.40
CA CYS A 129 8.01 7.47 16.56
C CYS A 129 8.31 6.73 17.89
N HIS A 130 8.55 5.42 17.80
CA HIS A 130 8.77 4.55 18.94
C HIS A 130 10.03 3.70 18.76
N GLY A 131 10.63 3.26 19.87
CA GLY A 131 11.83 2.45 19.86
C GLY A 131 13.09 3.23 19.45
N ASP A 132 14.25 2.71 19.86
CA ASP A 132 15.54 3.27 19.46
C ASP A 132 16.06 2.62 18.15
N ARG A 133 17.05 3.27 17.53
CA ARG A 133 17.69 2.78 16.30
C ARG A 133 18.36 1.41 16.46
N GLY A 134 18.79 1.05 17.66
CA GLY A 134 19.37 -0.26 17.97
C GLY A 134 18.33 -1.38 17.87
N TRP A 135 17.14 -1.15 18.42
CA TRP A 135 16.00 -2.06 18.30
C TRP A 135 15.56 -2.21 16.84
N HIS A 136 15.40 -1.09 16.11
CA HIS A 136 15.01 -1.12 14.69
C HIS A 136 16.02 -1.86 13.82
N ARG A 137 17.32 -1.68 14.06
CA ARG A 137 18.39 -2.41 13.37
C ARG A 137 18.23 -3.91 13.50
N GLU A 138 17.92 -4.38 14.71
CA GLU A 138 17.74 -5.80 14.96
C GLU A 138 16.52 -6.36 14.22
N VAL A 139 15.41 -5.62 14.19
CA VAL A 139 14.24 -5.97 13.37
C VAL A 139 14.59 -6.07 11.90
N ILE A 140 15.28 -5.07 11.35
CA ILE A 140 15.70 -5.05 9.93
C ILE A 140 16.57 -6.29 9.62
N ARG A 141 17.56 -6.59 10.47
CA ARG A 141 18.43 -7.76 10.31
C ARG A 141 17.66 -9.08 10.32
N ARG A 142 16.67 -9.23 11.20
CA ARG A 142 15.81 -10.42 11.23
C ARG A 142 15.00 -10.58 9.95
N VAL A 143 14.44 -9.49 9.41
CA VAL A 143 13.74 -9.53 8.12
C VAL A 143 14.69 -9.91 6.98
N ARG A 144 15.93 -9.39 6.97
CA ARG A 144 16.94 -9.78 5.97
C ARG A 144 17.32 -11.25 6.08
N LYS A 145 17.59 -11.73 7.30
CA LYS A 145 17.87 -13.15 7.59
C LYS A 145 16.73 -14.05 7.12
N LEU A 146 15.48 -13.66 7.40
CA LEU A 146 14.28 -14.37 6.97
C LEU A 146 14.21 -14.50 5.43
N ASN A 147 14.49 -13.42 4.70
CA ASN A 147 14.55 -13.45 3.23
C ASN A 147 15.66 -14.38 2.70
N GLU A 148 16.84 -14.36 3.32
CA GLU A 148 18.00 -15.15 2.89
C GLU A 148 17.83 -16.65 3.18
N GLU A 149 17.40 -17.01 4.39
CA GLU A 149 17.35 -18.41 4.83
C GLU A 149 16.09 -19.15 4.36
N LYS A 150 14.97 -18.44 4.19
CA LYS A 150 13.66 -19.05 3.88
C LYS A 150 13.13 -18.68 2.50
N GLY A 151 13.83 -17.83 1.75
CA GLY A 151 13.48 -17.47 0.37
C GLY A 151 12.35 -16.43 0.22
N TYR A 152 11.91 -15.81 1.32
CA TYR A 152 10.95 -14.70 1.27
C TYR A 152 11.54 -13.46 0.57
N ALA A 153 10.68 -12.52 0.21
CA ALA A 153 11.09 -11.24 -0.39
C ALA A 153 10.47 -10.03 0.30
N VAL A 154 10.37 -10.06 1.62
CA VAL A 154 9.80 -8.97 2.42
C VAL A 154 10.66 -7.71 2.30
N ALA A 155 10.05 -6.62 1.87
CA ALA A 155 10.70 -5.30 1.84
C ALA A 155 10.62 -4.63 3.21
N VAL A 156 11.54 -3.70 3.48
CA VAL A 156 11.55 -2.91 4.71
C VAL A 156 11.21 -1.46 4.38
N MET A 157 10.22 -0.91 5.08
CA MET A 157 9.83 0.49 5.03
C MET A 157 10.11 1.16 6.36
N MET A 158 10.93 2.21 6.36
CA MET A 158 11.10 3.08 7.51
C MET A 158 10.08 4.22 7.43
N ASP A 159 9.34 4.46 8.50
CA ASP A 159 8.37 5.55 8.60
C ASP A 159 8.87 6.60 9.60
N THR A 160 9.05 7.83 9.13
CA THR A 160 9.56 8.95 9.95
C THR A 160 8.52 9.44 10.94
N GLU A 161 8.96 10.12 11.99
CA GLU A 161 8.04 10.74 12.95
C GLU A 161 7.40 12.00 12.35
N GLY A 162 8.20 12.83 11.68
CA GLY A 162 7.75 14.13 11.17
C GLY A 162 7.73 15.21 12.27
N SER A 163 7.49 16.45 11.88
CA SER A 163 7.34 17.55 12.85
C SER A 163 5.88 17.88 13.09
N GLU A 164 5.34 17.29 14.15
CA GLU A 164 4.04 17.66 14.70
C GLU A 164 4.12 18.01 16.18
N ILE A 165 3.02 18.60 16.63
CA ILE A 165 2.81 18.93 18.03
C ILE A 165 2.32 17.67 18.72
N HIS A 166 3.08 17.20 19.68
CA HIS A 166 2.77 16.02 20.47
C HIS A 166 2.82 16.35 21.95
N MET A 167 2.04 15.59 22.71
CA MET A 167 2.25 15.48 24.15
C MET A 167 3.62 14.88 24.45
N GLY A 168 4.18 15.20 25.60
CA GLY A 168 5.37 14.54 26.09
C GLY A 168 5.09 13.14 26.63
N ASP A 169 6.11 12.53 27.19
CA ASP A 169 5.96 11.26 27.90
C ASP A 169 5.13 11.48 29.19
N LEU A 170 4.25 10.53 29.49
CA LEU A 170 3.43 10.55 30.70
C LEU A 170 4.12 9.76 31.84
N PRO A 171 3.89 10.10 33.12
CA PRO A 171 4.45 9.35 34.25
C PRO A 171 4.05 7.87 34.28
N SER A 172 2.84 7.57 33.79
CA SER A 172 2.27 6.24 33.60
C SER A 172 2.09 5.93 32.11
N SER A 173 1.81 4.67 31.76
CA SER A 173 1.56 4.25 30.36
C SER A 173 0.37 4.95 29.71
N SER A 174 -0.54 5.51 30.50
CA SER A 174 -1.67 6.32 30.07
C SER A 174 -2.16 7.18 31.23
N ALA A 175 -2.83 8.29 30.93
CA ALA A 175 -3.64 9.03 31.88
C ALA A 175 -5.09 9.08 31.40
N ARG A 176 -6.05 9.34 32.30
CA ARG A 176 -7.46 9.46 31.93
C ARG A 176 -7.93 10.88 32.24
N ALA A 177 -8.54 11.53 31.25
CA ALA A 177 -9.23 12.79 31.43
C ALA A 177 -10.73 12.52 31.55
N GLU A 178 -11.35 13.06 32.60
CA GLU A 178 -12.79 13.01 32.82
C GLU A 178 -13.45 14.34 32.41
N ASP A 179 -14.76 14.31 32.20
CA ASP A 179 -15.52 15.49 31.77
C ASP A 179 -15.38 16.64 32.77
N GLY A 180 -15.05 17.82 32.26
CA GLY A 180 -14.82 19.02 33.06
C GLY A 180 -13.46 19.12 33.74
N ASP A 181 -12.61 18.09 33.68
CA ASP A 181 -11.25 18.14 34.24
C ASP A 181 -10.45 19.29 33.64
N ILE A 182 -9.65 19.96 34.46
CA ILE A 182 -8.76 21.02 33.99
C ILE A 182 -7.34 20.48 33.88
N TRP A 183 -6.85 20.41 32.65
CA TRP A 183 -5.50 20.00 32.31
C TRP A 183 -4.66 21.20 31.88
N THR A 184 -3.37 21.17 32.18
CA THR A 184 -2.42 22.20 31.79
C THR A 184 -1.45 21.65 30.75
N PHE A 185 -1.46 22.22 29.56
CA PHE A 185 -0.51 21.93 28.49
C PHE A 185 0.60 22.97 28.54
N SER A 186 1.84 22.53 28.75
CA SER A 186 2.97 23.42 29.00
C SER A 186 4.15 23.09 28.10
N VAL A 187 4.80 24.10 27.55
CA VAL A 187 6.07 23.94 26.80
C VAL A 187 7.30 23.93 27.72
N ARG A 188 7.09 23.98 29.04
CA ARG A 188 8.20 23.95 29.99
C ARG A 188 8.79 22.53 30.07
N ASN A 189 10.11 22.47 30.07
CA ASN A 189 10.82 21.25 30.46
C ASN A 189 10.79 21.11 31.99
N PHE A 190 10.20 20.01 32.47
CA PHE A 190 10.18 19.67 33.88
C PHE A 190 11.36 18.74 34.18
N ASN A 191 12.22 19.12 35.13
CA ASN A 191 13.33 18.26 35.61
C ASN A 191 12.86 17.14 36.55
N SER A 192 11.58 17.12 36.87
CA SER A 192 10.86 16.20 37.74
C SER A 192 9.56 15.79 37.02
N PRO A 193 8.79 14.79 37.51
CA PRO A 193 7.46 14.56 36.95
C PRO A 193 6.68 15.88 36.92
N PRO A 194 5.95 16.16 35.83
CA PRO A 194 5.14 17.34 35.75
C PRO A 194 4.10 17.33 36.89
N PRO A 195 3.62 18.51 37.33
CA PRO A 195 2.55 18.59 38.31
C PRO A 195 1.32 17.78 37.89
N ASP A 196 0.47 17.40 38.85
CA ASP A 196 -0.78 16.69 38.55
C ASP A 196 -1.58 17.42 37.45
N HIS A 197 -2.16 16.64 36.54
CA HIS A 197 -2.89 17.13 35.37
C HIS A 197 -2.11 18.11 34.49
N THR A 198 -0.77 17.99 34.44
CA THR A 198 0.08 18.78 33.55
C THR A 198 0.76 17.88 32.52
N ILE A 199 0.71 18.29 31.26
CA ILE A 199 1.27 17.60 30.11
C ILE A 199 2.29 18.52 29.45
N SER A 200 3.50 18.02 29.23
CA SER A 200 4.48 18.74 28.43
C SER A 200 4.11 18.68 26.94
N VAL A 201 4.44 19.71 26.18
CA VAL A 201 4.22 19.77 24.73
C VAL A 201 5.54 20.05 24.03
N ASN A 202 5.81 19.33 22.94
CA ASN A 202 7.08 19.38 22.21
C ASN A 202 7.23 20.61 21.26
N TYR A 203 6.38 21.62 21.36
CA TYR A 203 6.33 22.76 20.45
C TYR A 203 6.36 24.09 21.20
N ASP A 204 7.51 24.78 21.20
CA ASP A 204 7.69 26.02 21.94
C ASP A 204 6.69 27.14 21.59
N GLY A 205 6.13 27.13 20.37
CA GLY A 205 5.13 28.10 19.91
C GLY A 205 3.69 27.79 20.31
N PHE A 206 3.47 26.75 21.12
CA PHE A 206 2.14 26.23 21.45
C PHE A 206 1.24 27.30 22.08
N ALA A 207 1.75 28.02 23.08
CA ALA A 207 0.97 29.03 23.76
C ALA A 207 0.67 30.21 22.83
N GLU A 208 1.54 30.57 21.89
CA GLU A 208 1.34 31.68 20.96
C GLU A 208 0.25 31.39 19.93
N ASP A 209 0.19 30.16 19.41
CA ASP A 209 -0.73 29.76 18.35
C ASP A 209 -2.17 29.58 18.83
N VAL A 210 -2.33 29.22 20.12
CA VAL A 210 -3.62 28.95 20.75
C VAL A 210 -4.27 30.22 21.33
N LYS A 211 -5.60 30.34 21.20
CA LYS A 211 -6.43 31.38 21.82
C LYS A 211 -7.44 30.76 22.79
N VAL A 212 -7.91 31.56 23.74
CA VAL A 212 -9.02 31.17 24.63
C VAL A 212 -10.27 30.94 23.78
N GLY A 213 -10.93 29.80 23.99
CA GLY A 213 -12.05 29.32 23.19
C GLY A 213 -11.66 28.38 22.05
N ASP A 214 -10.38 28.24 21.71
CA ASP A 214 -9.93 27.22 20.75
C ASP A 214 -10.18 25.82 21.33
N GLU A 215 -10.47 24.85 20.46
CA GLU A 215 -10.56 23.44 20.80
C GLU A 215 -9.19 22.78 20.60
N LEU A 216 -8.79 21.93 21.55
CA LEU A 216 -7.61 21.08 21.47
C LEU A 216 -8.07 19.63 21.32
N LEU A 217 -7.71 19.02 20.20
CA LEU A 217 -7.94 17.62 19.89
C LEU A 217 -6.69 16.80 20.21
N VAL A 218 -6.87 15.69 20.92
CA VAL A 218 -5.84 14.68 21.13
C VAL A 218 -6.11 13.48 20.24
N ASP A 219 -5.11 13.03 19.47
CA ASP A 219 -5.19 11.89 18.54
C ASP A 219 -6.44 11.92 17.64
N GLY A 220 -6.69 13.06 16.99
CA GLY A 220 -7.84 13.22 16.09
C GLY A 220 -9.20 13.27 16.79
N GLY A 221 -9.23 13.63 18.07
CA GLY A 221 -10.45 13.85 18.83
C GLY A 221 -10.85 12.68 19.74
N MET A 222 -9.93 11.76 20.02
CA MET A 222 -10.11 10.74 21.07
C MET A 222 -10.33 11.37 22.46
N VAL A 223 -9.73 12.54 22.68
CA VAL A 223 -10.01 13.42 23.82
C VAL A 223 -10.10 14.84 23.28
N ARG A 224 -11.08 15.62 23.76
CA ARG A 224 -11.24 17.03 23.41
C ARG A 224 -11.12 17.90 24.64
N PHE A 225 -10.47 19.04 24.47
CA PHE A 225 -10.44 20.10 25.45
C PHE A 225 -10.83 21.44 24.85
N GLU A 226 -11.42 22.31 25.66
CA GLU A 226 -11.62 23.73 25.37
C GLU A 226 -10.54 24.55 26.09
N VAL A 227 -9.89 25.47 25.39
CA VAL A 227 -8.88 26.35 26.00
C VAL A 227 -9.57 27.43 26.84
N ILE A 228 -9.38 27.40 28.15
CA ILE A 228 -10.06 28.30 29.09
C ILE A 228 -9.19 29.47 29.55
N ALA A 229 -7.86 29.31 29.57
CA ALA A 229 -6.94 30.36 30.00
C ALA A 229 -5.52 30.12 29.48
N LYS A 230 -4.75 31.22 29.37
CA LYS A 230 -3.31 31.20 29.08
C LYS A 230 -2.57 31.92 30.20
N ILE A 231 -1.59 31.26 30.81
CA ILE A 231 -0.79 31.78 31.91
C ILE A 231 0.68 31.68 31.52
N GLY A 232 1.18 32.72 30.83
CA GLY A 232 2.51 32.68 30.21
C GLY A 232 2.60 31.54 29.17
N PRO A 233 3.56 30.61 29.29
CA PRO A 233 3.69 29.46 28.37
C PRO A 233 2.72 28.30 28.66
N ASP A 234 1.90 28.41 29.72
CA ASP A 234 1.01 27.33 30.17
C ASP A 234 -0.41 27.59 29.67
N VAL A 235 -0.99 26.61 29.00
CA VAL A 235 -2.36 26.68 28.46
C VAL A 235 -3.24 25.76 29.29
N ARG A 236 -4.24 26.34 29.95
CA ARG A 236 -5.22 25.57 30.72
C ARG A 236 -6.39 25.24 29.83
N CYS A 237 -6.73 23.96 29.76
CA CYS A 237 -7.82 23.45 28.95
C CYS A 237 -8.79 22.64 29.83
N ARG A 238 -10.08 22.79 29.59
CA ARG A 238 -11.14 22.00 30.23
C ARG A 238 -11.49 20.83 29.31
N CYS A 239 -11.50 19.62 29.83
CA CYS A 239 -11.93 18.45 29.07
C CYS A 239 -13.42 18.57 28.74
N THR A 240 -13.76 18.40 27.47
CA THR A 240 -15.14 18.44 26.95
C THR A 240 -15.58 17.08 26.42
N ASP A 241 -14.65 16.29 25.88
CA ASP A 241 -14.87 14.89 25.54
C ASP A 241 -13.84 14.04 26.31
N PRO A 242 -14.27 13.26 27.33
CA PRO A 242 -13.37 12.47 28.16
C PRO A 242 -12.79 11.27 27.43
N GLY A 243 -11.59 10.85 27.84
CA GLY A 243 -10.92 9.69 27.24
C GLY A 243 -9.52 9.44 27.79
N LEU A 244 -8.80 8.54 27.13
CA LEU A 244 -7.44 8.17 27.49
C LEU A 244 -6.42 9.06 26.77
N LEU A 245 -5.49 9.59 27.56
CA LEU A 245 -4.31 10.30 27.09
C LEU A 245 -3.15 9.32 27.03
N LEU A 246 -2.59 9.15 25.84
CA LEU A 246 -1.45 8.28 25.59
C LEU A 246 -0.15 9.10 25.49
N PRO A 247 1.01 8.55 25.87
CA PRO A 247 2.29 9.22 25.67
C PRO A 247 2.51 9.57 24.20
N ARG A 248 3.02 10.77 23.93
CA ARG A 248 3.35 11.22 22.56
C ARG A 248 2.17 11.26 21.58
N ALA A 249 0.95 11.33 22.08
CA ALA A 249 -0.22 11.52 21.23
C ALA A 249 -0.23 12.91 20.57
N ASN A 250 -0.77 12.97 19.35
CA ASN A 250 -0.81 14.17 18.51
C ASN A 250 -1.76 15.20 19.10
N LEU A 251 -1.40 16.48 18.96
CA LEU A 251 -2.20 17.63 19.36
C LEU A 251 -2.55 18.48 18.14
N THR A 252 -3.85 18.69 17.92
CA THR A 252 -4.38 19.53 16.86
C THR A 252 -5.31 20.60 17.44
N PHE A 253 -5.26 21.83 16.92
CA PHE A 253 -6.14 22.92 17.39
C PHE A 253 -7.18 23.31 16.35
N LEU A 254 -8.41 23.54 16.81
CA LEU A 254 -9.48 24.10 16.00
C LEU A 254 -9.93 25.45 16.56
N ARG A 255 -10.22 26.38 15.67
CA ARG A 255 -10.86 27.67 15.96
C ARG A 255 -12.07 27.82 15.06
N ASP A 256 -13.24 27.98 15.67
CA ASP A 256 -14.52 28.05 14.95
C ASP A 256 -14.73 26.87 13.97
N GLY A 257 -14.32 25.67 14.39
CA GLY A 257 -14.40 24.44 13.58
C GLY A 257 -13.35 24.33 12.46
N CYS A 258 -12.40 25.26 12.36
CA CYS A 258 -11.34 25.27 11.34
C CYS A 258 -9.97 25.02 11.98
N LEU A 259 -9.08 24.33 11.27
CA LEU A 259 -7.71 24.09 11.72
C LEU A 259 -6.94 25.40 11.94
N VAL A 260 -6.27 25.53 13.09
CA VAL A 260 -5.39 26.66 13.37
C VAL A 260 -4.06 26.48 12.65
N GLN A 261 -3.79 27.35 11.67
CA GLN A 261 -2.55 27.41 10.91
C GLN A 261 -1.86 28.76 11.17
N GLU A 262 -1.07 28.83 12.24
CA GLU A 262 -0.33 30.03 12.67
C GLU A 262 1.19 29.76 12.52
N ARG A 263 1.98 29.75 13.61
CA ARG A 263 3.42 29.43 13.54
C ARG A 263 3.66 27.94 13.35
N ASN A 264 2.77 27.08 13.82
CA ASN A 264 2.80 25.62 13.65
C ASN A 264 2.83 25.20 12.18
N ALA A 265 2.22 25.99 11.29
CA ALA A 265 2.27 25.75 9.85
C ALA A 265 3.70 25.78 9.29
N MET A 266 4.61 26.52 9.95
CA MET A 266 6.01 26.66 9.56
C MET A 266 6.93 25.56 10.13
N LEU A 267 6.39 24.59 10.87
CA LEU A 267 7.17 23.42 11.30
C LEU A 267 7.75 22.69 10.07
N PRO A 268 9.05 22.35 10.09
CA PRO A 268 9.70 21.70 8.95
C PRO A 268 9.13 20.30 8.76
N THR A 269 8.84 19.87 7.54
CA THR A 269 8.32 18.50 7.33
C THR A 269 9.27 17.41 7.84
N ILE A 270 10.59 17.63 7.73
CA ILE A 270 11.62 16.69 8.22
C ILE A 270 12.33 17.35 9.39
N SER A 271 12.15 16.80 10.59
CA SER A 271 12.80 17.29 11.81
C SER A 271 14.30 16.96 11.85
N SER A 272 15.03 17.59 12.78
CA SER A 272 16.44 17.22 13.03
C SER A 272 16.60 15.76 13.45
N LYS A 273 15.62 15.20 14.18
CA LYS A 273 15.59 13.78 14.54
C LYS A 273 15.37 12.92 13.29
N ASP A 274 14.43 13.29 12.43
CA ASP A 274 14.13 12.54 11.21
C ASP A 274 15.35 12.49 10.28
N TRP A 275 16.14 13.55 10.14
CA TRP A 275 17.37 13.50 9.34
C TRP A 275 18.37 12.44 9.84
N LEU A 276 18.51 12.31 11.17
CA LEU A 276 19.35 11.27 11.77
C LEU A 276 18.74 9.88 11.57
N ASP A 277 17.41 9.75 11.61
CA ASP A 277 16.71 8.50 11.34
C ASP A 277 16.81 8.11 9.86
N ILE A 278 16.79 9.09 8.94
CA ILE A 278 17.02 8.91 7.50
C ILE A 278 18.44 8.42 7.23
N ASP A 279 19.46 9.04 7.84
CA ASP A 279 20.84 8.57 7.73
C ASP A 279 20.98 7.12 8.23
N PHE A 280 20.29 6.78 9.33
CA PHE A 280 20.20 5.41 9.81
C PHE A 280 19.52 4.46 8.79
N GLY A 281 18.37 4.83 8.24
CA GLY A 281 17.67 4.03 7.23
C GLY A 281 18.51 3.80 5.96
N ILE A 282 19.25 4.83 5.53
CA ILE A 282 20.20 4.73 4.41
C ILE A 282 21.30 3.70 4.75
N ALA A 283 21.89 3.79 5.95
CA ALA A 283 22.96 2.90 6.37
C ALA A 283 22.51 1.43 6.52
N GLU A 284 21.28 1.19 6.98
CA GLU A 284 20.70 -0.16 7.09
C GLU A 284 20.15 -0.69 5.76
N GLY A 285 20.13 0.13 4.70
CA GLY A 285 19.66 -0.27 3.37
C GLY A 285 18.17 -0.63 3.34
N VAL A 286 17.32 0.22 3.94
CA VAL A 286 15.86 0.08 3.84
C VAL A 286 15.40 0.24 2.38
N ASP A 287 14.28 -0.38 2.02
CA ASP A 287 13.78 -0.36 0.64
C ASP A 287 12.92 0.88 0.38
N PHE A 288 12.24 1.39 1.42
CA PHE A 288 11.38 2.56 1.38
C PHE A 288 11.61 3.47 2.58
N ILE A 289 11.46 4.79 2.37
CA ILE A 289 11.30 5.79 3.43
C ILE A 289 9.94 6.47 3.23
N ALA A 290 9.05 6.32 4.20
CA ALA A 290 7.79 7.03 4.27
C ALA A 290 7.98 8.32 5.07
N ILE A 291 7.62 9.46 4.47
CA ILE A 291 7.77 10.79 5.07
C ILE A 291 6.42 11.28 5.54
N SER A 292 6.36 11.64 6.82
CA SER A 292 5.17 12.16 7.50
C SER A 292 4.95 13.64 7.17
N PHE A 293 3.68 14.06 7.17
CA PHE A 293 3.23 15.46 7.03
C PHE A 293 3.84 16.21 5.84
N VAL A 294 3.87 15.55 4.68
CA VAL A 294 4.41 16.15 3.45
C VAL A 294 3.50 17.29 2.98
N LYS A 295 4.03 18.52 2.99
CA LYS A 295 3.30 19.72 2.59
C LYS A 295 3.56 20.12 1.14
N THR A 296 4.74 19.84 0.61
CA THR A 296 5.15 20.30 -0.74
C THR A 296 6.06 19.30 -1.46
N ALA A 297 6.17 19.46 -2.79
CA ALA A 297 7.01 18.62 -3.63
C ALA A 297 8.52 18.87 -3.41
N GLU A 298 8.91 20.08 -3.00
CA GLU A 298 10.30 20.47 -2.75
C GLU A 298 10.93 19.61 -1.65
N VAL A 299 10.18 19.30 -0.58
CA VAL A 299 10.65 18.44 0.51
C VAL A 299 11.03 17.05 -0.03
N ILE A 300 10.18 16.48 -0.88
CA ILE A 300 10.42 15.16 -1.49
C ILE A 300 11.65 15.20 -2.39
N ASN A 301 11.76 16.21 -3.25
CA ASN A 301 12.90 16.36 -4.16
C ASN A 301 14.22 16.57 -3.40
N HIS A 302 14.18 17.34 -2.31
CA HIS A 302 15.34 17.55 -1.45
C HIS A 302 15.78 16.24 -0.79
N LEU A 303 14.84 15.47 -0.22
CA LEU A 303 15.15 14.16 0.37
C LEU A 303 15.73 13.19 -0.66
N LYS A 304 15.15 13.10 -1.86
CA LYS A 304 15.66 12.21 -2.92
C LYS A 304 17.09 12.59 -3.32
N SER A 305 17.37 13.90 -3.43
CA SER A 305 18.72 14.41 -3.69
C SER A 305 19.69 14.06 -2.55
N TYR A 306 19.23 14.17 -1.31
CA TYR A 306 20.00 13.83 -0.11
C TYR A 306 20.36 12.33 -0.06
N ILE A 307 19.39 11.45 -0.33
CA ILE A 307 19.59 9.99 -0.41
C ILE A 307 20.60 9.67 -1.52
N ALA A 308 20.42 10.24 -2.71
CA ALA A 308 21.29 10.00 -3.86
C ALA A 308 22.74 10.42 -3.60
N ALA A 309 22.95 11.51 -2.84
CA ALA A 309 24.27 12.00 -2.47
C ALA A 309 25.00 11.12 -1.43
N ARG A 310 24.26 10.39 -0.59
CA ARG A 310 24.82 9.57 0.51
C ARG A 310 24.93 8.09 0.18
N SER A 311 24.20 7.65 -0.83
CA SER A 311 24.09 6.23 -1.15
C SER A 311 24.25 6.03 -2.65
N HIS A 312 25.50 5.97 -3.09
CA HIS A 312 25.83 5.68 -4.49
C HIS A 312 25.32 4.28 -4.87
N GLY A 313 24.21 4.24 -5.61
CA GLY A 313 23.59 3.00 -6.08
C GLY A 313 22.49 2.43 -5.18
N SER A 314 22.04 3.15 -4.14
CA SER A 314 20.85 2.73 -3.37
C SER A 314 19.59 3.36 -3.96
N ASP A 315 18.65 2.50 -4.37
CA ASP A 315 17.36 2.88 -4.94
C ASP A 315 16.26 3.01 -3.87
N ILE A 316 16.55 3.68 -2.75
CA ILE A 316 15.52 3.86 -1.70
C ILE A 316 14.39 4.70 -2.27
N SER A 317 13.17 4.16 -2.24
CA SER A 317 11.99 4.84 -2.76
C SER A 317 11.32 5.69 -1.68
N VAL A 318 10.94 6.92 -2.03
CA VAL A 318 10.30 7.85 -1.09
C VAL A 318 8.78 7.78 -1.21
N ILE A 319 8.10 7.49 -0.10
CA ILE A 319 6.63 7.42 -0.02
C ILE A 319 6.13 8.66 0.72
N ALA A 320 5.33 9.50 0.07
CA ALA A 320 4.72 10.64 0.75
C ALA A 320 3.47 10.20 1.52
N LYS A 321 3.42 10.47 2.83
CA LYS A 321 2.20 10.30 3.61
C LYS A 321 1.32 11.54 3.40
N ILE A 322 0.08 11.30 2.99
CA ILE A 322 -0.94 12.34 2.74
C ILE A 322 -1.80 12.43 3.99
N GLU A 323 -1.47 13.39 4.84
CA GLU A 323 -1.92 13.44 6.24
C GLU A 323 -2.55 14.79 6.59
N SER A 324 -2.37 15.82 5.75
CA SER A 324 -2.76 17.19 6.09
C SER A 324 -3.57 17.84 4.97
N VAL A 325 -4.28 18.91 5.33
CA VAL A 325 -4.97 19.78 4.38
C VAL A 325 -4.02 20.34 3.33
N ASP A 326 -2.78 20.69 3.71
CA ASP A 326 -1.78 21.22 2.78
C ASP A 326 -1.30 20.15 1.79
N SER A 327 -1.18 18.90 2.25
CA SER A 327 -0.94 17.75 1.36
C SER A 327 -2.05 17.61 0.31
N LEU A 328 -3.32 17.86 0.68
CA LEU A 328 -4.45 17.79 -0.25
C LEU A 328 -4.49 18.94 -1.25
N LYS A 329 -4.07 20.14 -0.85
CA LYS A 329 -3.94 21.32 -1.74
C LYS A 329 -2.87 21.08 -2.81
N ASN A 330 -1.71 20.55 -2.41
CA ASN A 330 -0.54 20.32 -3.27
C ASN A 330 -0.43 18.88 -3.79
N LEU A 331 -1.54 18.13 -3.76
CA LEU A 331 -1.56 16.67 -3.87
C LEU A 331 -0.88 16.16 -5.14
N GLU A 332 -1.17 16.78 -6.29
CA GLU A 332 -0.64 16.32 -7.57
C GLU A 332 0.87 16.47 -7.67
N ASP A 333 1.41 17.61 -7.24
CA ASP A 333 2.84 17.89 -7.31
C ASP A 333 3.63 17.02 -6.32
N ILE A 334 3.08 16.78 -5.13
CA ILE A 334 3.64 15.84 -4.15
C ILE A 334 3.71 14.43 -4.74
N ILE A 335 2.62 13.92 -5.33
CA ILE A 335 2.59 12.57 -5.91
C ILE A 335 3.54 12.46 -7.11
N ARG A 336 3.65 13.50 -7.95
CA ARG A 336 4.60 13.51 -9.08
C ARG A 336 6.06 13.39 -8.61
N ALA A 337 6.43 14.11 -7.56
CA ALA A 337 7.79 14.10 -7.00
C ALA A 337 8.13 12.79 -6.25
N SER A 338 7.12 12.16 -5.64
CA SER A 338 7.26 10.95 -4.81
C SER A 338 7.37 9.68 -5.63
N ASP A 339 7.90 8.60 -5.05
CA ASP A 339 7.94 7.27 -5.67
C ASP A 339 6.70 6.44 -5.35
N GLY A 340 5.90 6.87 -4.37
CA GLY A 340 4.61 6.32 -3.98
C GLY A 340 3.91 7.25 -2.99
N ALA A 341 2.70 6.90 -2.56
CA ALA A 341 2.00 7.64 -1.52
C ALA A 341 1.31 6.72 -0.51
N MET A 342 1.02 7.25 0.67
CA MET A 342 0.24 6.59 1.71
C MET A 342 -0.91 7.50 2.13
N VAL A 343 -2.13 6.99 2.08
CA VAL A 343 -3.30 7.64 2.68
C VAL A 343 -3.29 7.30 4.17
N ALA A 344 -2.75 8.18 5.01
CA ALA A 344 -2.72 7.97 6.45
C ALA A 344 -4.00 8.54 7.07
N ARG A 345 -5.00 7.66 7.22
CA ARG A 345 -6.38 8.08 7.51
C ARG A 345 -6.57 8.61 8.92
N GLY A 346 -5.76 8.15 9.88
CA GLY A 346 -5.78 8.65 11.26
C GLY A 346 -5.47 10.13 11.31
N ASP A 347 -4.26 10.50 10.87
CA ASP A 347 -3.81 11.89 10.85
C ASP A 347 -4.64 12.75 9.90
N LEU A 348 -4.99 12.22 8.71
CA LEU A 348 -5.84 12.95 7.78
C LEU A 348 -7.22 13.25 8.38
N GLY A 349 -7.82 12.29 9.10
CA GLY A 349 -9.11 12.46 9.77
C GLY A 349 -9.08 13.43 10.95
N ALA A 350 -7.91 13.74 11.49
CA ALA A 350 -7.73 14.83 12.46
C ALA A 350 -7.71 16.21 11.80
N GLN A 351 -7.39 16.28 10.50
CA GLN A 351 -7.12 17.50 9.76
C GLN A 351 -8.30 17.95 8.87
N ILE A 352 -9.18 17.02 8.48
CA ILE A 352 -10.41 17.29 7.70
C ILE A 352 -11.62 16.63 8.37
N PRO A 353 -12.86 17.08 8.09
CA PRO A 353 -14.05 16.40 8.58
C PRO A 353 -14.03 14.90 8.25
N LEU A 354 -14.42 14.06 9.22
CA LEU A 354 -14.32 12.60 9.12
C LEU A 354 -15.08 12.04 7.90
N GLU A 355 -16.21 12.66 7.56
CA GLU A 355 -17.03 12.31 6.40
C GLU A 355 -16.37 12.63 5.05
N GLU A 356 -15.34 13.48 5.00
CA GLU A 356 -14.59 13.81 3.80
C GLU A 356 -13.44 12.84 3.53
N VAL A 357 -12.94 12.14 4.55
CA VAL A 357 -11.81 11.19 4.45
C VAL A 357 -12.01 10.13 3.36
N PRO A 358 -13.19 9.48 3.23
CA PRO A 358 -13.42 8.51 2.14
C PRO A 358 -13.30 9.13 0.74
N MET A 359 -13.74 10.38 0.57
CA MET A 359 -13.63 11.10 -0.71
C MET A 359 -12.18 11.46 -1.01
N ALA A 360 -11.42 11.92 -0.01
CA ALA A 360 -10.00 12.21 -0.12
C ALA A 360 -9.20 10.94 -0.48
N GLN A 361 -9.42 9.82 0.21
CA GLN A 361 -8.80 8.53 -0.10
C GLN A 361 -9.01 8.15 -1.57
N ARG A 362 -10.26 8.20 -2.05
CA ARG A 362 -10.58 7.85 -3.44
C ARG A 362 -9.86 8.77 -4.43
N LYS A 363 -9.77 10.08 -4.14
CA LYS A 363 -9.06 11.06 -4.96
C LYS A 363 -7.57 10.72 -5.03
N ILE A 364 -6.93 10.44 -3.89
CA ILE A 364 -5.51 10.10 -3.78
C ILE A 364 -5.21 8.81 -4.55
N VAL A 365 -5.97 7.74 -4.29
CA VAL A 365 -5.77 6.43 -4.95
C VAL A 365 -5.90 6.56 -6.48
N LYS A 366 -6.91 7.28 -6.97
CA LYS A 366 -7.10 7.51 -8.41
C LYS A 366 -5.94 8.30 -9.02
N LEU A 367 -5.44 9.32 -8.32
CA LEU A 367 -4.36 10.16 -8.81
C LEU A 367 -3.02 9.42 -8.82
N CYS A 368 -2.69 8.67 -7.78
CA CYS A 368 -1.52 7.79 -7.73
C CYS A 368 -1.51 6.82 -8.92
N ARG A 369 -2.64 6.15 -9.20
CA ARG A 369 -2.76 5.28 -10.38
C ARG A 369 -2.58 6.04 -11.69
N LYS A 370 -3.17 7.24 -11.83
CA LYS A 370 -2.96 8.07 -13.02
C LYS A 370 -1.49 8.44 -13.22
N LEU A 371 -0.73 8.61 -12.16
CA LEU A 371 0.68 9.02 -12.19
C LEU A 371 1.69 7.84 -12.07
N ASN A 372 1.24 6.58 -12.18
CA ASN A 372 2.07 5.39 -12.01
C ASN A 372 2.81 5.35 -10.66
N ARG A 373 2.15 5.78 -9.59
CA ARG A 373 2.67 5.72 -8.22
C ARG A 373 1.90 4.68 -7.42
N PRO A 374 2.56 3.72 -6.74
CA PRO A 374 1.89 2.82 -5.82
C PRO A 374 1.29 3.60 -4.66
N VAL A 375 0.12 3.18 -4.20
CA VAL A 375 -0.60 3.80 -3.09
C VAL A 375 -0.94 2.79 -2.00
N ILE A 376 -0.68 3.18 -0.75
CA ILE A 376 -1.00 2.43 0.46
C ILE A 376 -2.21 3.07 1.12
N VAL A 377 -3.21 2.28 1.51
CA VAL A 377 -4.28 2.74 2.42
C VAL A 377 -3.95 2.26 3.82
N ALA A 378 -3.87 3.20 4.77
CA ALA A 378 -3.30 2.99 6.09
C ALA A 378 -4.22 3.48 7.23
N SER A 379 -3.99 2.89 8.41
CA SER A 379 -4.62 3.18 9.70
C SER A 379 -6.10 2.81 9.80
N GLN A 380 -6.51 2.22 10.94
CA GLN A 380 -7.89 1.89 11.28
C GLN A 380 -8.63 1.01 10.26
N LEU A 381 -7.92 0.08 9.58
CA LEU A 381 -8.57 -0.88 8.69
C LEU A 381 -9.23 -2.01 9.49
N LEU A 382 -8.58 -2.45 10.56
CA LEU A 382 -9.03 -3.54 11.43
C LEU A 382 -8.77 -3.18 12.92
N GLU A 383 -8.96 -1.93 13.31
CA GLU A 383 -8.58 -1.37 14.63
C GLU A 383 -9.06 -2.23 15.81
N SER A 384 -10.30 -2.73 15.76
CA SER A 384 -10.86 -3.58 16.81
C SER A 384 -10.06 -4.87 17.01
N MET A 385 -9.30 -5.31 16.00
CA MET A 385 -8.48 -6.51 16.08
C MET A 385 -7.18 -6.36 16.87
N ILE A 386 -6.89 -5.16 17.37
CA ILE A 386 -5.88 -4.96 18.42
C ILE A 386 -6.28 -5.76 19.67
N GLU A 387 -7.55 -5.71 20.05
CA GLU A 387 -8.09 -6.37 21.24
C GLU A 387 -8.85 -7.67 20.91
N TYR A 388 -9.63 -7.67 19.82
CA TYR A 388 -10.58 -8.74 19.53
C TYR A 388 -10.11 -9.65 18.39
N PRO A 389 -10.39 -10.97 18.43
CA PRO A 389 -9.90 -11.89 17.41
C PRO A 389 -10.67 -11.81 16.07
N THR A 390 -11.68 -10.96 15.96
CA THR A 390 -12.58 -10.87 14.80
C THR A 390 -12.95 -9.42 14.55
N PRO A 391 -12.91 -8.95 13.30
CA PRO A 391 -13.24 -7.57 12.97
C PRO A 391 -14.75 -7.33 12.99
N THR A 392 -15.10 -6.07 13.06
CA THR A 392 -16.47 -5.60 12.82
C THR A 392 -16.85 -5.73 11.35
N ARG A 393 -18.15 -5.63 11.04
CA ARG A 393 -18.63 -5.61 9.65
C ARG A 393 -18.24 -4.32 8.93
N ALA A 394 -18.14 -3.20 9.66
CA ALA A 394 -17.71 -1.92 9.12
C ALA A 394 -16.26 -1.98 8.63
N GLU A 395 -15.35 -2.55 9.44
CA GLU A 395 -13.95 -2.75 9.08
C GLU A 395 -13.79 -3.66 7.85
N VAL A 396 -14.54 -4.76 7.77
CA VAL A 396 -14.52 -5.62 6.57
C VAL A 396 -15.02 -4.87 5.32
N ALA A 397 -16.04 -4.01 5.47
CA ALA A 397 -16.54 -3.19 4.38
C ALA A 397 -15.52 -2.12 3.94
N ASP A 398 -14.80 -1.52 4.89
CA ASP A 398 -13.73 -0.55 4.63
C ASP A 398 -12.55 -1.18 3.87
N VAL A 399 -12.05 -2.32 4.35
CA VAL A 399 -11.04 -3.13 3.64
C VAL A 399 -11.53 -3.47 2.24
N SER A 400 -12.79 -3.89 2.10
CA SER A 400 -13.37 -4.22 0.79
C SER A 400 -13.36 -3.01 -0.15
N GLU A 401 -13.70 -1.83 0.33
CA GLU A 401 -13.74 -0.61 -0.46
C GLU A 401 -12.34 -0.14 -0.88
N ALA A 402 -11.35 -0.22 0.00
CA ALA A 402 -9.95 0.08 -0.35
C ALA A 402 -9.43 -0.82 -1.50
N VAL A 403 -9.78 -2.11 -1.48
CA VAL A 403 -9.43 -3.05 -2.58
C VAL A 403 -10.22 -2.72 -3.85
N ARG A 404 -11.52 -2.38 -3.75
CA ARG A 404 -12.33 -1.96 -4.90
C ARG A 404 -11.79 -0.70 -5.57
N GLN A 405 -11.24 0.23 -4.80
CA GLN A 405 -10.57 1.43 -5.31
C GLN A 405 -9.25 1.12 -6.03
N ARG A 406 -8.78 -0.13 -5.98
CA ARG A 406 -7.54 -0.64 -6.59
C ARG A 406 -6.29 -0.03 -5.95
N ALA A 407 -6.31 0.17 -4.63
CA ALA A 407 -5.11 0.48 -3.87
C ALA A 407 -4.04 -0.61 -4.08
N ASP A 408 -2.77 -0.22 -4.13
CA ASP A 408 -1.68 -1.17 -4.33
C ASP A 408 -1.47 -2.01 -3.07
N ALA A 409 -1.56 -1.39 -1.90
CA ALA A 409 -1.39 -2.06 -0.62
C ALA A 409 -2.36 -1.59 0.46
N LEU A 410 -2.58 -2.47 1.44
CA LEU A 410 -3.27 -2.19 2.69
C LEU A 410 -2.27 -2.35 3.85
N MET A 411 -2.42 -1.55 4.91
CA MET A 411 -1.48 -1.53 6.03
C MET A 411 -2.14 -1.83 7.37
N LEU A 412 -1.54 -2.74 8.13
CA LEU A 412 -1.78 -2.91 9.56
C LEU A 412 -0.81 -2.02 10.36
N SER A 413 -1.38 -1.24 11.27
CA SER A 413 -0.68 -0.34 12.17
C SER A 413 -0.56 -0.97 13.56
N GLY A 414 -1.43 -0.58 14.50
CA GLY A 414 -1.45 -1.14 15.85
C GLY A 414 -1.77 -2.63 15.87
N GLU A 415 -2.59 -3.08 14.92
CA GLU A 415 -3.09 -4.47 14.81
C GLU A 415 -1.94 -5.48 14.72
N SER A 416 -0.87 -5.15 13.98
CA SER A 416 0.33 -5.99 13.86
C SER A 416 1.46 -5.60 14.80
N ALA A 417 1.53 -4.33 15.24
CA ALA A 417 2.63 -3.87 16.07
C ALA A 417 2.50 -4.33 17.54
N MET A 418 1.31 -4.16 18.12
CA MET A 418 1.03 -4.44 19.54
C MET A 418 -0.23 -5.27 19.79
N GLY A 419 -1.04 -5.52 18.76
CA GLY A 419 -2.29 -6.25 18.89
C GLY A 419 -2.13 -7.68 19.39
N GLN A 420 -3.19 -8.20 20.01
CA GLN A 420 -3.24 -9.57 20.53
C GLN A 420 -3.38 -10.63 19.42
N HIS A 421 -3.74 -10.21 18.21
CA HIS A 421 -4.11 -11.11 17.10
C HIS A 421 -3.49 -10.72 15.74
N PRO A 422 -2.17 -10.48 15.66
CA PRO A 422 -1.53 -9.92 14.47
C PRO A 422 -1.69 -10.81 13.22
N GLU A 423 -1.50 -12.12 13.38
CA GLU A 423 -1.65 -13.10 12.28
C GLU A 423 -3.11 -13.20 11.79
N LYS A 424 -4.08 -13.09 12.69
CA LYS A 424 -5.51 -13.11 12.32
C LYS A 424 -5.89 -11.84 11.57
N ALA A 425 -5.42 -10.68 12.02
CA ALA A 425 -5.65 -9.41 11.32
C ALA A 425 -5.07 -9.46 9.89
N LEU A 426 -3.85 -9.99 9.73
CA LEU A 426 -3.25 -10.20 8.41
C LEU A 426 -4.07 -11.16 7.54
N SER A 427 -4.54 -12.27 8.12
CA SER A 427 -5.41 -13.24 7.44
C SER A 427 -6.71 -12.61 6.95
N VAL A 428 -7.33 -11.73 7.75
CA VAL A 428 -8.53 -10.99 7.36
C VAL A 428 -8.25 -10.12 6.14
N LEU A 429 -7.19 -9.28 6.16
CA LEU A 429 -6.84 -8.46 4.99
C LEU A 429 -6.63 -9.32 3.75
N ARG A 430 -5.85 -10.40 3.87
CA ARG A 430 -5.58 -11.34 2.77
C ARG A 430 -6.87 -11.93 2.19
N ASN A 431 -7.74 -12.47 3.05
CA ASN A 431 -8.96 -13.17 2.62
C ASN A 431 -9.99 -12.21 1.99
N VAL A 432 -10.15 -11.01 2.56
CA VAL A 432 -11.04 -9.99 2.00
C VAL A 432 -10.52 -9.52 0.64
N SER A 433 -9.23 -9.20 0.51
CA SER A 433 -8.63 -8.82 -0.78
C SER A 433 -8.84 -9.91 -1.84
N LEU A 434 -8.53 -11.16 -1.53
CA LEU A 434 -8.73 -12.30 -2.42
C LEU A 434 -10.20 -12.43 -2.87
N ARG A 435 -11.15 -12.30 -1.94
CA ARG A 435 -12.58 -12.44 -2.25
C ARG A 435 -13.07 -11.32 -3.17
N ILE A 436 -12.68 -10.08 -2.89
CA ILE A 436 -13.08 -8.90 -3.68
C ILE A 436 -12.44 -8.93 -5.08
N GLU A 437 -11.16 -9.27 -5.19
CA GLU A 437 -10.47 -9.44 -6.48
C GLU A 437 -11.08 -10.57 -7.31
N LYS A 438 -11.44 -11.70 -6.67
CA LYS A 438 -12.16 -12.79 -7.32
C LYS A 438 -13.53 -12.35 -7.83
N TRP A 439 -14.33 -11.72 -6.98
CA TRP A 439 -15.66 -11.21 -7.34
C TRP A 439 -15.59 -10.24 -8.53
N TRP A 440 -14.58 -9.37 -8.54
CA TRP A 440 -14.38 -8.40 -9.62
C TRP A 440 -14.17 -9.09 -10.99
N ARG A 441 -13.37 -10.16 -11.01
CA ARG A 441 -13.14 -10.98 -12.20
C ARG A 441 -14.39 -11.74 -12.64
N GLU A 442 -15.14 -12.29 -11.68
CA GLU A 442 -16.39 -13.02 -11.95
C GLU A 442 -17.44 -12.11 -12.63
N GLU A 443 -17.52 -10.84 -12.22
CA GLU A 443 -18.42 -9.87 -12.83
C GLU A 443 -17.90 -9.28 -14.16
N SER A 444 -16.71 -9.69 -14.63
CA SER A 444 -16.07 -9.20 -15.86
C SER A 444 -15.98 -7.66 -15.93
N LYS A 445 -15.86 -7.00 -14.78
CA LYS A 445 -15.80 -5.54 -14.68
C LYS A 445 -14.45 -5.05 -15.16
N HIS A 446 -14.32 -4.81 -16.45
CA HIS A 446 -13.15 -4.13 -16.98
C HIS A 446 -13.41 -2.62 -16.86
N ASP A 447 -13.01 -2.03 -15.74
CA ASP A 447 -13.01 -0.58 -15.63
C ASP A 447 -11.92 -0.04 -16.56
N ALA A 448 -12.34 0.44 -17.73
CA ALA A 448 -11.52 1.24 -18.61
C ALA A 448 -11.26 2.60 -17.93
N VAL A 449 -10.32 2.63 -16.99
CA VAL A 449 -9.78 3.90 -16.52
C VAL A 449 -8.94 4.46 -17.66
N GLU A 450 -9.34 5.62 -18.18
CA GLU A 450 -8.47 6.39 -19.07
C GLU A 450 -7.21 6.79 -18.30
N LEU A 451 -6.10 6.14 -18.66
CA LEU A 451 -4.77 6.44 -18.16
C LEU A 451 -4.18 7.56 -19.02
N PRO A 452 -3.88 8.74 -18.47
CA PRO A 452 -3.20 9.78 -19.23
C PRO A 452 -1.77 9.35 -19.56
N GLY A 453 -1.22 9.80 -20.68
CA GLY A 453 0.21 9.64 -20.96
C GLY A 453 1.06 10.34 -19.90
N ILE A 454 2.08 9.66 -19.37
CA ILE A 454 2.96 10.21 -18.32
C ILE A 454 4.42 10.31 -18.75
N ALA A 455 4.79 9.68 -19.87
CA ALA A 455 6.15 9.70 -20.33
C ALA A 455 6.62 11.11 -20.73
N SER A 456 7.77 11.51 -20.20
CA SER A 456 8.47 12.74 -20.58
C SER A 456 9.49 12.53 -21.71
N SER A 457 9.79 11.27 -22.05
CA SER A 457 10.72 10.90 -23.12
C SER A 457 10.05 9.96 -24.12
N PHE A 458 10.54 9.96 -25.36
CA PHE A 458 10.02 9.08 -26.41
C PHE A 458 10.13 7.60 -26.04
N SER A 459 11.28 7.17 -25.51
CA SER A 459 11.49 5.79 -25.05
C SER A 459 10.53 5.39 -23.93
N GLY A 460 10.25 6.31 -23.00
CA GLY A 460 9.23 6.11 -21.97
C GLY A 460 7.83 5.96 -22.58
N GLY A 461 7.49 6.76 -23.59
CA GLY A 461 6.19 6.69 -24.27
C GLY A 461 5.99 5.36 -25.01
N VAL A 462 7.04 4.86 -25.66
CA VAL A 462 7.03 3.53 -26.28
C VAL A 462 6.80 2.44 -25.23
N SER A 463 7.52 2.50 -24.10
CA SER A 463 7.36 1.54 -22.99
C SER A 463 5.94 1.57 -22.42
N GLU A 464 5.37 2.76 -22.25
CA GLU A 464 3.99 2.99 -21.79
C GLU A 464 2.97 2.36 -22.74
N GLU A 465 3.06 2.63 -24.05
CA GLU A 465 2.14 2.07 -25.05
C GLU A 465 2.25 0.56 -25.20
N ILE A 466 3.46 0.00 -25.11
CA ILE A 466 3.68 -1.45 -25.08
C ILE A 466 2.97 -2.07 -23.88
N CYS A 467 3.14 -1.49 -22.68
CA CYS A 467 2.52 -2.01 -21.46
C CYS A 467 0.99 -1.89 -21.50
N ASN A 468 0.46 -0.75 -21.94
CA ASN A 468 -0.97 -0.52 -22.10
C ASN A 468 -1.58 -1.55 -23.07
N SER A 469 -0.92 -1.76 -24.21
CA SER A 469 -1.35 -2.72 -25.23
C SER A 469 -1.26 -4.17 -24.73
N ALA A 470 -0.18 -4.53 -24.04
CA ALA A 470 0.01 -5.86 -23.48
C ALA A 470 -1.03 -6.18 -22.40
N ALA A 471 -1.34 -5.24 -21.51
CA ALA A 471 -2.38 -5.41 -20.50
C ALA A 471 -3.77 -5.56 -21.13
N LYS A 472 -4.09 -4.74 -22.13
CA LYS A 472 -5.35 -4.85 -22.89
C LYS A 472 -5.45 -6.19 -23.62
N MET A 473 -4.36 -6.63 -24.26
CA MET A 473 -4.28 -7.92 -24.93
C MET A 473 -4.45 -9.08 -23.95
N ALA A 474 -3.80 -9.01 -22.77
CA ALA A 474 -3.92 -10.02 -21.72
C ALA A 474 -5.37 -10.21 -21.29
N ASN A 475 -6.09 -9.12 -21.04
CA ASN A 475 -7.49 -9.17 -20.65
C ASN A 475 -8.37 -9.71 -21.78
N ASN A 476 -8.20 -9.22 -23.01
CA ASN A 476 -9.01 -9.64 -24.16
C ASN A 476 -8.82 -11.11 -24.54
N LEU A 477 -7.59 -11.62 -24.44
CA LEU A 477 -7.27 -13.02 -24.74
C LEU A 477 -7.49 -13.94 -23.54
N GLY A 478 -7.80 -13.38 -22.36
CA GLY A 478 -7.91 -14.13 -21.11
C GLY A 478 -6.60 -14.80 -20.70
N ALA A 479 -5.46 -14.15 -20.96
CA ALA A 479 -4.12 -14.66 -20.69
C ALA A 479 -3.97 -15.10 -19.22
N ASP A 480 -3.14 -16.13 -19.03
CA ASP A 480 -2.91 -16.74 -17.73
C ASP A 480 -1.87 -15.97 -16.91
N ALA A 481 -0.88 -15.36 -17.57
CA ALA A 481 0.10 -14.48 -16.93
C ALA A 481 0.71 -13.47 -17.92
N LEU A 482 1.18 -12.34 -17.37
CA LEU A 482 2.05 -11.39 -18.06
C LEU A 482 3.48 -11.57 -17.56
N PHE A 483 4.43 -11.76 -18.46
CA PHE A 483 5.86 -11.83 -18.13
C PHE A 483 6.50 -10.49 -18.49
N VAL A 484 7.25 -9.92 -17.56
CA VAL A 484 8.02 -8.69 -17.78
C VAL A 484 9.46 -8.89 -17.33
N TYR A 485 10.39 -8.73 -18.25
CA TYR A 485 11.82 -8.74 -17.96
C TYR A 485 12.28 -7.30 -17.74
N THR A 486 12.66 -6.97 -16.51
CA THR A 486 12.91 -5.58 -16.11
C THR A 486 14.13 -5.45 -15.21
N LYS A 487 14.99 -4.49 -15.53
CA LYS A 487 16.22 -4.24 -14.75
C LYS A 487 15.89 -3.49 -13.46
N MET A 488 15.16 -2.39 -13.59
CA MET A 488 14.86 -1.44 -12.49
C MET A 488 13.38 -1.42 -12.07
N GLY A 489 12.51 -2.16 -12.77
CA GLY A 489 11.09 -2.28 -12.44
C GLY A 489 10.13 -1.39 -13.24
N HIS A 490 10.62 -0.60 -14.21
CA HIS A 490 9.81 0.43 -14.86
C HIS A 490 8.61 -0.13 -15.64
N MET A 491 8.80 -1.05 -16.59
CA MET A 491 7.67 -1.67 -17.29
C MET A 491 6.81 -2.53 -16.37
N GLY A 492 7.39 -3.11 -15.32
CA GLY A 492 6.62 -3.80 -14.27
C GLY A 492 5.61 -2.86 -13.60
N SER A 493 6.05 -1.66 -13.23
CA SER A 493 5.19 -0.61 -12.68
C SER A 493 4.09 -0.20 -13.66
N LEU A 494 4.43 0.02 -14.93
CA LEU A 494 3.46 0.40 -15.97
C LEU A 494 2.38 -0.68 -16.18
N LEU A 495 2.77 -1.96 -16.19
CA LEU A 495 1.79 -3.06 -16.23
C LEU A 495 0.94 -3.10 -14.96
N SER A 496 1.54 -2.91 -13.78
CA SER A 496 0.80 -2.86 -12.52
C SER A 496 -0.25 -1.75 -12.53
N ARG A 497 0.10 -0.56 -13.04
CA ARG A 497 -0.80 0.58 -13.22
C ARG A 497 -2.03 0.25 -14.06
N CYS A 498 -1.87 -0.57 -15.10
CA CYS A 498 -2.96 -1.02 -15.97
C CYS A 498 -3.96 -1.95 -15.26
N ARG A 499 -3.58 -2.55 -14.12
CA ARG A 499 -4.39 -3.51 -13.35
C ARG A 499 -4.95 -4.66 -14.21
N PRO A 500 -4.11 -5.39 -14.96
CA PRO A 500 -4.55 -6.57 -15.71
C PRO A 500 -5.12 -7.63 -14.76
N ASP A 501 -6.06 -8.45 -15.25
CA ASP A 501 -6.73 -9.46 -14.43
C ASP A 501 -5.78 -10.63 -14.07
N CYS A 502 -4.85 -10.94 -14.98
CA CYS A 502 -3.81 -11.94 -14.78
C CYS A 502 -2.69 -11.42 -13.86
N PRO A 503 -1.92 -12.29 -13.20
CA PRO A 503 -0.74 -11.88 -12.44
C PRO A 503 0.36 -11.39 -13.39
N ILE A 504 1.26 -10.55 -12.85
CA ILE A 504 2.40 -10.02 -13.59
C ILE A 504 3.68 -10.60 -12.99
N PHE A 505 4.35 -11.48 -13.71
CA PHE A 505 5.61 -12.08 -13.29
C PHE A 505 6.77 -11.18 -13.74
N ALA A 506 7.42 -10.55 -12.78
CA ALA A 506 8.51 -9.60 -13.05
C ALA A 506 9.87 -10.23 -12.78
N PHE A 507 10.64 -10.46 -13.84
CA PHE A 507 11.98 -11.04 -13.75
C PHE A 507 13.02 -9.93 -13.70
N THR A 508 13.83 -9.90 -12.65
CA THR A 508 14.91 -8.93 -12.45
C THR A 508 16.18 -9.62 -11.94
N PRO A 509 17.39 -9.18 -12.34
CA PRO A 509 18.62 -9.69 -11.74
C PRO A 509 18.90 -9.08 -10.35
N SER A 510 18.23 -7.97 -9.99
CA SER A 510 18.51 -7.18 -8.79
C SER A 510 17.67 -7.63 -7.59
N VAL A 511 18.34 -7.95 -6.48
CA VAL A 511 17.68 -8.29 -5.21
C VAL A 511 16.93 -7.08 -4.64
N ALA A 512 17.51 -5.89 -4.75
CA ALA A 512 16.87 -4.65 -4.29
C ALA A 512 15.61 -4.35 -5.10
N ALA A 513 15.68 -4.45 -6.43
CA ALA A 513 14.49 -4.27 -7.29
C ALA A 513 13.40 -5.30 -6.97
N ARG A 514 13.77 -6.58 -6.76
CA ARG A 514 12.83 -7.63 -6.36
C ARG A 514 12.03 -7.25 -5.11
N ARG A 515 12.69 -6.71 -4.08
CA ARG A 515 12.00 -6.26 -2.86
C ARG A 515 11.12 -5.04 -3.10
N ARG A 516 11.59 -4.03 -3.83
CA ARG A 516 10.78 -2.82 -4.10
C ARG A 516 9.53 -3.11 -4.93
N LEU A 517 9.62 -4.02 -5.90
CA LEU A 517 8.48 -4.45 -6.71
C LEU A 517 7.36 -5.11 -5.88
N ASN A 518 7.65 -5.61 -4.67
CA ASN A 518 6.64 -6.23 -3.80
C ASN A 518 5.62 -5.26 -3.22
N LEU A 519 5.79 -3.95 -3.37
CA LEU A 519 4.77 -2.97 -2.99
C LEU A 519 3.71 -2.74 -4.09
N GLN A 520 4.01 -3.11 -5.34
CA GLN A 520 3.17 -2.77 -6.48
C GLN A 520 2.10 -3.82 -6.75
N TRP A 521 0.88 -3.38 -7.05
CA TRP A 521 -0.27 -4.26 -7.23
C TRP A 521 -0.03 -5.33 -8.29
N GLY A 522 -0.35 -6.59 -7.98
CA GLY A 522 -0.37 -7.70 -8.92
C GLY A 522 0.98 -8.20 -9.43
N LEU A 523 2.07 -7.50 -9.12
CA LEU A 523 3.42 -7.92 -9.46
C LEU A 523 3.89 -9.07 -8.56
N ILE A 524 4.52 -10.07 -9.15
CA ILE A 524 5.17 -11.19 -8.49
C ILE A 524 6.63 -11.16 -8.95
N PRO A 525 7.56 -10.65 -8.13
CA PRO A 525 8.93 -10.45 -8.55
C PRO A 525 9.78 -11.71 -8.34
N PHE A 526 10.50 -12.07 -9.40
CA PHE A 526 11.44 -13.17 -9.49
C PHE A 526 12.86 -12.62 -9.64
N ARG A 527 13.80 -13.15 -8.86
CA ARG A 527 15.22 -12.93 -9.15
C ARG A 527 15.64 -13.93 -10.22
N LEU A 528 16.06 -13.43 -11.37
CA LEU A 528 16.56 -14.26 -12.47
C LEU A 528 17.62 -13.47 -13.24
N ALA A 529 18.80 -14.06 -13.40
CA ALA A 529 19.78 -13.56 -14.34
C ALA A 529 19.37 -13.95 -15.76
N TYR A 530 19.37 -12.99 -16.68
CA TYR A 530 18.99 -13.17 -18.07
C TYR A 530 19.99 -12.47 -19.01
N SER A 531 20.08 -12.95 -20.26
CA SER A 531 20.94 -12.38 -21.31
C SER A 531 20.14 -11.43 -22.22
N ASP A 532 20.76 -10.87 -23.26
CA ASP A 532 20.05 -10.05 -24.24
C ASP A 532 19.16 -10.89 -25.19
N ASP A 533 19.33 -12.21 -25.23
CA ASP A 533 18.52 -13.12 -26.06
C ASP A 533 17.22 -13.53 -25.34
N MET A 534 16.13 -12.85 -25.71
CA MET A 534 14.79 -13.09 -25.18
C MET A 534 14.26 -14.50 -25.42
N GLU A 535 14.61 -15.16 -26.53
CA GLU A 535 14.10 -16.50 -26.81
C GLU A 535 14.72 -17.52 -25.85
N SER A 536 16.04 -17.44 -25.64
CA SER A 536 16.73 -18.24 -24.63
C SER A 536 16.21 -17.96 -23.22
N ASN A 537 15.97 -16.69 -22.89
CA ASN A 537 15.42 -16.31 -21.60
C ASN A 537 14.03 -16.93 -21.36
N LEU A 538 13.13 -16.88 -22.35
CA LEU A 538 11.80 -17.47 -22.25
C LEU A 538 11.87 -18.99 -22.10
N ARG A 539 12.66 -19.68 -22.93
CA ARG A 539 12.85 -21.14 -22.83
C ARG A 539 13.36 -21.54 -21.45
N ARG A 540 14.33 -20.80 -20.91
CA ARG A 540 14.88 -21.01 -19.56
C ARG A 540 13.83 -20.75 -18.48
N THR A 541 13.13 -19.62 -18.52
CA THR A 541 12.07 -19.29 -17.55
C THR A 541 10.97 -20.35 -17.56
N PHE A 542 10.51 -20.78 -18.74
CA PHE A 542 9.50 -21.84 -18.83
C PHE A 542 9.99 -23.17 -18.29
N SER A 543 11.27 -23.52 -18.48
CA SER A 543 11.84 -24.73 -17.90
C SER A 543 11.84 -24.67 -16.37
N LEU A 544 12.34 -23.56 -15.80
CA LEU A 544 12.45 -23.36 -14.36
C LEU A 544 11.09 -23.31 -13.66
N LEU A 545 10.11 -22.58 -14.24
CA LEU A 545 8.78 -22.49 -13.67
C LEU A 545 7.98 -23.80 -13.78
N ARG A 546 8.16 -24.56 -14.88
CA ARG A 546 7.56 -25.90 -15.03
C ARG A 546 8.14 -26.90 -14.04
N ALA A 547 9.46 -26.88 -13.83
CA ALA A 547 10.13 -27.72 -12.84
C ALA A 547 9.60 -27.47 -11.42
N ARG A 548 9.09 -26.26 -11.16
CA ARG A 548 8.44 -25.89 -9.90
C ARG A 548 6.91 -25.96 -9.93
N GLY A 549 6.28 -26.48 -11.00
CA GLY A 549 4.81 -26.57 -11.09
C GLY A 549 4.08 -25.23 -11.00
N MET A 550 4.75 -24.12 -11.32
CA MET A 550 4.17 -22.77 -11.27
C MET A 550 3.48 -22.38 -12.59
N ILE A 551 3.82 -23.07 -13.68
CA ILE A 551 3.18 -22.96 -14.99
C ILE A 551 3.00 -24.36 -15.58
N HIS A 552 2.02 -24.52 -16.46
CA HIS A 552 1.63 -25.77 -17.10
C HIS A 552 1.63 -25.65 -18.63
N SER A 553 1.58 -26.79 -19.32
CA SER A 553 1.43 -26.80 -20.77
C SER A 553 0.02 -26.33 -21.15
N GLY A 554 -0.06 -25.34 -22.05
CA GLY A 554 -1.32 -24.75 -22.49
C GLY A 554 -1.60 -23.37 -21.92
N ASP A 555 -0.84 -22.94 -20.90
CA ASP A 555 -0.98 -21.59 -20.32
C ASP A 555 -0.61 -20.52 -21.35
N LEU A 556 -1.48 -19.52 -21.51
CA LEU A 556 -1.27 -18.39 -22.41
C LEU A 556 -0.50 -17.28 -21.68
N VAL A 557 0.73 -17.02 -22.12
CA VAL A 557 1.58 -15.97 -21.55
C VAL A 557 1.87 -14.90 -22.58
N ILE A 558 1.77 -13.63 -22.16
CA ILE A 558 2.23 -12.47 -22.93
C ILE A 558 3.52 -11.96 -22.30
N ALA A 559 4.59 -11.84 -23.08
CA ALA A 559 5.90 -11.41 -22.59
C ALA A 559 6.26 -10.03 -23.14
N VAL A 560 6.76 -9.15 -22.26
CA VAL A 560 7.34 -7.85 -22.59
C VAL A 560 8.70 -7.69 -21.91
N SER A 561 9.54 -6.79 -22.40
CA SER A 561 10.92 -6.64 -21.92
C SER A 561 11.40 -5.19 -22.02
N ASP A 562 12.13 -4.75 -21.00
CA ASP A 562 12.91 -3.48 -21.01
C ASP A 562 14.13 -3.57 -21.95
N MET A 563 14.45 -4.76 -22.47
CA MET A 563 15.60 -4.96 -23.34
C MET A 563 15.29 -4.46 -24.74
N LEU A 564 16.05 -3.44 -25.17
CA LEU A 564 15.92 -2.62 -26.38
C LEU A 564 15.72 -3.38 -27.73
N GLN A 565 15.76 -4.70 -27.75
CA GLN A 565 15.82 -5.48 -28.98
C GLN A 565 14.46 -5.92 -29.55
N SER A 566 13.37 -5.95 -28.78
CA SER A 566 12.10 -6.52 -29.27
C SER A 566 11.20 -5.55 -30.05
N VAL A 567 11.38 -4.23 -29.89
CA VAL A 567 10.63 -3.21 -30.65
C VAL A 567 11.61 -2.14 -31.13
N GLN A 568 12.04 -2.23 -32.39
CA GLN A 568 12.87 -1.20 -33.02
C GLN A 568 11.97 -0.07 -33.54
N VAL A 569 11.88 1.02 -32.78
CA VAL A 569 11.23 2.26 -33.26
C VAL A 569 12.32 3.16 -33.84
N ILE A 570 12.43 3.18 -35.17
CA ILE A 570 13.47 3.94 -35.89
C ILE A 570 12.81 5.16 -36.50
N THR A 571 13.27 6.36 -36.09
CA THR A 571 12.96 7.58 -36.84
C THR A 571 13.73 7.53 -38.15
N VAL A 572 13.02 7.45 -39.27
CA VAL A 572 13.63 7.51 -40.60
C VAL A 572 14.36 8.86 -40.70
N PRO A 573 15.67 8.89 -41.01
CA PRO A 573 16.40 10.15 -41.16
C PRO A 573 15.79 10.98 -42.29
N PRO A 574 15.82 12.32 -42.20
CA PRO A 574 15.35 13.17 -43.28
C PRO A 574 16.13 12.86 -44.57
N GLU A 575 15.42 12.79 -45.70
CA GLU A 575 16.06 12.75 -47.02
C GLU A 575 16.88 14.04 -47.20
N ASN A 576 18.19 13.89 -47.43
CA ASN A 576 19.10 15.00 -47.72
C ASN A 576 18.71 15.75 -48.99
#